data_AF-A0A7S2UM69-F1
#
_entry.id   AF-A0A7S2UM69-F1
#
_cell.length_a   1.000
_cell.length_b   1.000
_cell.length_c   1.000
_cell.angle_alpha   90.00
_cell.angle_beta   90.00
_cell.angle_gamma   90.00
#
_symmetry.space_group_name_H-M   'P 1'
#
loop_
_entity.id
_entity.type
_entity.pdbx_description
1 polymer ?
#
loop_
_entity_poly.entity_id
_entity_poly.type
_entity_poly.pdbx_seq_one_letter_code
_entity_poly.pdbx_strand_id
1 'polypeptide(L)'
;MVEDSHRTIMPLAVAVVKELAAVDVVPKNELDSVRLRSFEMSLNGVTVELCSWGASIRRLMVPNYALSSYNDIRSADADTDNIVLGYDSAADMATSGNPAFLGAVVGPVANRIANGTFVLNDATYHLPLNDNEMHHLHG
;
A
#
# COMPACT_ATOMS: atom_id res chain seq x y z
N MET A 1 15.38 -3.18 52.54
CA MET A 1 15.64 -4.15 51.47
C MET A 1 14.29 -4.36 50.81
N VAL A 2 14.01 -3.58 49.77
CA VAL A 2 12.74 -3.62 49.02
C VAL A 2 13.07 -4.34 47.72
N GLU A 3 12.45 -5.48 47.50
CA GLU A 3 12.67 -6.34 46.34
C GLU A 3 12.36 -5.58 45.05
N ASP A 4 13.35 -5.60 44.16
CA ASP A 4 13.29 -5.05 42.81
C ASP A 4 12.31 -5.91 41.99
N SER A 5 11.10 -5.39 41.80
CA SER A 5 10.04 -6.07 41.06
C SER A 5 10.48 -6.32 39.61
N HIS A 6 10.64 -7.58 39.27
CA HIS A 6 10.96 -8.11 37.94
C HIS A 6 10.27 -7.33 36.81
N ARG A 7 11.03 -6.50 36.09
CA ARG A 7 10.65 -6.05 34.74
C ARG A 7 10.82 -7.24 33.81
N THR A 8 9.76 -8.00 33.59
CA THR A 8 9.71 -8.98 32.50
C THR A 8 9.85 -8.20 31.20
N ILE A 9 11.03 -8.32 30.56
CA ILE A 9 11.25 -7.79 29.22
C ILE A 9 10.37 -8.63 28.29
N MET A 10 9.23 -8.07 27.86
CA MET A 10 8.41 -8.67 26.81
C MET A 10 9.31 -8.88 25.58
N PRO A 11 9.32 -10.07 24.95
CA PRO A 11 10.09 -10.27 23.74
C PRO A 11 9.64 -9.25 22.70
N LEU A 12 10.60 -8.61 22.03
CA LEU A 12 10.32 -7.70 20.94
C LEU A 12 9.48 -8.45 19.91
N ALA A 13 8.25 -8.00 19.66
CA ALA A 13 7.40 -8.62 18.66
C ALA A 13 8.08 -8.48 17.29
N VAL A 14 8.33 -9.61 16.63
CA VAL A 14 8.97 -9.67 15.32
C VAL A 14 7.88 -9.69 14.26
N ALA A 15 7.97 -8.78 13.29
CA ALA A 15 7.07 -8.81 12.14
C ALA A 15 7.35 -10.05 11.29
N VAL A 16 6.30 -10.77 10.92
CA VAL A 16 6.37 -11.88 9.97
C VAL A 16 6.15 -11.32 8.58
N VAL A 17 7.01 -11.70 7.63
CA VAL A 17 6.88 -11.30 6.22
C VAL A 17 6.78 -12.55 5.36
N LYS A 18 5.82 -12.54 4.45
CA LYS A 18 5.58 -13.62 3.49
C LYS A 18 5.43 -13.04 2.09
N GLU A 19 6.22 -13.55 1.14
CA GLU A 19 5.96 -13.29 -0.28
C GLU A 19 4.79 -14.16 -0.75
N LEU A 20 3.82 -13.55 -1.41
CA LEU A 20 2.69 -14.21 -2.06
C LEU A 20 3.10 -14.66 -3.47
N ALA A 21 2.33 -15.58 -4.06
CA ALA A 21 2.59 -16.07 -5.39
C ALA A 21 2.66 -14.90 -6.40
N ALA A 22 3.83 -14.73 -7.01
CA ALA A 22 4.02 -13.70 -8.01
C ALA A 22 3.27 -14.05 -9.31
N VAL A 23 2.81 -13.01 -10.00
CA VAL A 23 1.95 -13.09 -11.19
C VAL A 23 2.59 -12.28 -12.31
N ASP A 24 2.69 -12.87 -13.50
CA ASP A 24 3.06 -12.13 -14.70
C ASP A 24 1.82 -11.49 -15.31
N VAL A 25 1.87 -10.19 -15.55
CA VAL A 25 0.75 -9.42 -16.11
C VAL A 25 1.31 -8.38 -17.07
N VAL A 26 0.53 -8.01 -18.08
CA VAL A 26 0.81 -6.81 -18.90
C VAL A 26 0.02 -5.65 -18.29
N PRO A 27 0.67 -4.69 -17.60
CA PRO A 27 -0.03 -3.56 -17.01
C PRO A 27 -0.67 -2.65 -18.06
N LYS A 28 -1.55 -1.77 -17.62
CA LYS A 28 -2.13 -0.76 -18.51
C LYS A 28 -1.02 0.11 -19.11
N ASN A 29 -1.09 0.33 -20.41
CA ASN A 29 -0.15 1.14 -21.19
C ASN A 29 1.28 0.57 -21.29
N GLU A 30 1.50 -0.68 -20.89
CA GLU A 30 2.76 -1.38 -21.10
C GLU A 30 2.64 -2.39 -22.25
N LEU A 31 3.75 -2.69 -22.92
CA LEU A 31 3.81 -3.68 -24.00
C LEU A 31 4.26 -5.06 -23.49
N ASP A 32 5.15 -5.08 -22.51
CA ASP A 32 5.76 -6.30 -21.99
C ASP A 32 5.12 -6.71 -20.66
N SER A 33 5.17 -8.02 -20.37
CA SER A 33 4.70 -8.52 -19.08
C SER A 33 5.71 -8.19 -17.98
N VAL A 34 5.20 -7.79 -16.82
CA VAL A 34 5.99 -7.58 -15.61
C VAL A 34 5.65 -8.64 -14.57
N ARG A 35 6.68 -9.08 -13.82
CA ARG A 35 6.52 -10.00 -12.70
C ARG A 35 6.07 -9.22 -11.46
N LEU A 36 4.78 -9.22 -11.17
CA LEU A 36 4.26 -8.62 -9.95
C LEU A 36 4.50 -9.52 -8.76
N ARG A 37 5.14 -8.95 -7.73
CA ARG A 37 5.30 -9.59 -6.42
C ARG A 37 4.38 -8.90 -5.42
N SER A 38 3.80 -9.68 -4.52
CA SER A 38 3.05 -9.15 -3.39
C SER A 38 3.62 -9.71 -2.09
N PHE A 39 3.58 -8.91 -1.04
CA PHE A 39 4.12 -9.25 0.27
C PHE A 39 3.05 -9.00 1.31
N GLU A 40 2.89 -9.96 2.20
CA GLU A 40 2.08 -9.85 3.40
C GLU A 40 3.02 -9.66 4.60
N MET A 41 2.73 -8.65 5.41
CA MET A 41 3.48 -8.35 6.63
C MET A 41 2.51 -8.34 7.80
N SER A 42 2.81 -9.10 8.85
CA SER A 42 1.95 -9.20 10.02
C SER A 42 2.71 -8.92 11.32
N LEU A 43 2.13 -8.08 12.16
CA LEU A 43 2.66 -7.76 13.49
C LEU A 43 1.50 -7.39 14.43
N ASN A 44 1.44 -8.02 15.61
CA ASN A 44 0.46 -7.70 16.66
C ASN A 44 -1.01 -7.67 16.18
N GLY A 45 -1.40 -8.62 15.32
CA GLY A 45 -2.76 -8.72 14.79
C GLY A 45 -3.08 -7.74 13.66
N VAL A 46 -2.14 -6.86 13.27
CA VAL A 46 -2.26 -6.03 12.07
C VAL A 46 -1.57 -6.74 10.91
N THR A 47 -2.24 -6.82 9.77
CA THR A 47 -1.69 -7.39 8.53
C THR A 47 -1.75 -6.36 7.41
N VAL A 48 -0.63 -6.18 6.70
CA VAL A 48 -0.51 -5.28 5.55
C VAL A 48 -0.15 -6.10 4.33
N GLU A 49 -0.88 -5.90 3.23
CA GLU A 49 -0.51 -6.45 1.93
C GLU A 49 -0.04 -5.34 1.00
N LEU A 50 1.17 -5.49 0.46
CA LEU A 50 1.76 -4.56 -0.52
C LEU A 50 2.11 -5.31 -1.80
N CYS A 51 2.15 -4.61 -2.92
CA CYS A 51 2.63 -5.19 -4.18
C CYS A 51 3.64 -4.29 -4.90
N SER A 52 4.41 -4.89 -5.80
CA SER A 52 5.51 -4.23 -6.50
C SER A 52 5.05 -3.18 -7.52
N TRP A 53 3.79 -3.22 -7.98
CA TRP A 53 3.24 -2.17 -8.83
C TRP A 53 2.96 -0.92 -8.00
N GLY A 54 3.65 0.18 -8.30
CA GLY A 54 3.53 1.44 -7.55
C GLY A 54 3.94 1.35 -6.07
N ALA A 55 4.62 0.27 -5.67
CA ALA A 55 4.88 -0.07 -4.26
C ALA A 55 3.61 0.04 -3.38
N SER A 56 2.45 -0.32 -3.94
CA SER A 56 1.17 0.04 -3.34
C SER A 56 0.75 -0.87 -2.19
N ILE A 57 0.15 -0.27 -1.16
CA ILE A 57 -0.61 -0.98 -0.14
C ILE A 57 -1.99 -1.32 -0.71
N ARG A 58 -2.34 -2.60 -0.78
CA ARG A 58 -3.67 -3.05 -1.24
C ARG A 58 -4.62 -3.37 -0.11
N ARG A 59 -4.10 -3.86 1.02
CA ARG A 59 -4.88 -4.25 2.19
C ARG A 59 -4.18 -3.83 3.47
N LEU A 60 -4.98 -3.38 4.44
CA LEU A 60 -4.57 -3.10 5.80
C LEU A 60 -5.66 -3.68 6.71
N MET A 61 -5.43 -4.91 7.15
CA MET A 61 -6.30 -5.63 8.06
C MET A 61 -5.96 -5.22 9.49
N VAL A 62 -6.94 -4.72 10.24
CA VAL A 62 -6.78 -4.33 11.65
C VAL A 62 -7.79 -5.06 12.52
N PRO A 63 -7.46 -5.38 13.79
CA PRO A 63 -8.41 -6.01 14.69
C PRO A 63 -9.66 -5.15 14.89
N ASN A 64 -10.83 -5.77 14.74
CA ASN A 64 -12.13 -5.20 15.01
C ASN A 64 -12.49 -5.46 16.49
N TYR A 65 -12.18 -4.49 17.34
CA TYR A 65 -12.45 -4.58 18.78
C TYR A 65 -13.94 -4.46 19.14
N ALA A 66 -14.82 -4.10 18.20
CA ALA A 66 -16.26 -3.96 18.44
C ALA A 66 -17.02 -5.30 18.37
N LEU A 67 -16.41 -6.37 17.85
CA LEU A 67 -17.06 -7.68 17.64
C LEU A 67 -16.73 -8.73 18.70
N SER A 68 -15.83 -8.46 19.67
CA SER A 68 -15.39 -9.46 20.67
C SER A 68 -16.48 -9.94 21.66
N SER A 69 -17.74 -9.48 21.52
CA SER A 69 -18.86 -9.82 22.40
C SER A 69 -20.06 -10.48 21.71
N TYR A 70 -19.95 -11.02 20.49
CA TYR A 70 -21.06 -11.75 19.86
C TYR A 70 -20.64 -13.03 19.14
N ASN A 71 -20.37 -14.07 19.94
CA ASN A 71 -20.58 -15.51 19.69
C ASN A 71 -20.64 -16.03 18.23
N ASP A 72 -19.69 -15.66 17.37
CA ASP A 72 -19.49 -16.32 16.07
C ASP A 72 -18.08 -16.88 15.97
N ILE A 73 -18.00 -18.21 15.94
CA ILE A 73 -16.77 -19.01 16.04
C ILE A 73 -16.20 -19.23 14.64
N ARG A 74 -16.13 -18.16 13.83
CA ARG A 74 -15.54 -18.21 12.50
C ARG A 74 -14.16 -17.58 12.58
N SER A 75 -13.15 -18.36 12.17
CA SER A 75 -11.73 -18.08 11.91
C SER A 75 -11.07 -16.83 12.51
N ALA A 76 -9.79 -16.92 12.84
CA ALA A 76 -8.95 -15.78 13.28
C ALA A 76 -8.94 -14.54 12.33
N ASP A 77 -9.54 -14.64 11.14
CA ASP A 77 -9.80 -13.55 10.20
C ASP A 77 -11.10 -12.75 10.49
N ALA A 78 -12.05 -13.30 11.25
CA ALA A 78 -13.37 -12.70 11.47
C ALA A 78 -13.37 -11.50 12.42
N ASP A 79 -12.29 -11.33 13.19
CA ASP A 79 -12.08 -10.17 14.06
C ASP A 79 -11.14 -9.15 13.41
N THR A 80 -11.00 -9.11 12.07
CA THR A 80 -10.22 -8.07 11.39
C THR A 80 -10.95 -7.45 10.21
N ASP A 81 -10.81 -6.14 10.03
CA ASP A 81 -11.40 -5.41 8.91
C ASP A 81 -10.31 -4.79 8.03
N ASN A 82 -10.49 -4.86 6.70
CA ASN A 82 -9.69 -4.07 5.76
C ASN A 82 -10.16 -2.61 5.80
N ILE A 83 -9.29 -1.70 6.23
CA ILE A 83 -9.63 -0.28 6.42
C ILE A 83 -9.13 0.64 5.30
N VAL A 84 -8.60 0.08 4.21
CA VAL A 84 -8.15 0.84 3.04
C VAL A 84 -8.90 0.42 1.78
N LEU A 85 -9.13 1.39 0.89
CA LEU A 85 -9.62 1.11 -0.46
C LEU A 85 -8.51 0.46 -1.28
N GLY A 86 -8.89 -0.53 -2.08
CA GLY A 86 -7.95 -1.26 -2.91
C GLY A 86 -8.68 -2.13 -3.94
N TYR A 87 -7.88 -2.85 -4.72
CA TYR A 87 -8.35 -3.82 -5.71
C TYR A 87 -8.38 -5.22 -5.11
N ASP A 88 -9.13 -6.14 -5.74
CA ASP A 88 -9.18 -7.53 -5.30
C ASP A 88 -7.82 -8.23 -5.45
N SER A 89 -7.12 -8.00 -6.57
CA SER A 89 -5.77 -8.50 -6.83
C SER A 89 -4.78 -7.42 -7.28
N ALA A 90 -3.48 -7.71 -7.16
CA ALA A 90 -2.42 -6.87 -7.71
C ALA A 90 -2.47 -6.78 -9.24
N ALA A 91 -2.93 -7.85 -9.92
CA ALA A 91 -3.11 -7.88 -11.36
C ALA A 91 -4.24 -6.92 -11.81
N ASP A 92 -5.36 -6.89 -11.09
CA ASP A 92 -6.46 -5.95 -11.38
C ASP A 92 -6.02 -4.49 -11.20
N MET A 93 -5.23 -4.22 -10.16
CA MET A 93 -4.65 -2.89 -9.93
C MET A 93 -3.72 -2.47 -11.09
N ALA A 94 -2.84 -3.37 -11.54
CA ALA A 94 -1.90 -3.07 -12.63
C ALA A 94 -2.59 -2.94 -13.99
N THR A 95 -3.55 -3.81 -14.31
CA THR A 95 -4.30 -3.78 -15.59
C THR A 95 -5.30 -2.64 -15.68
N SER A 96 -5.85 -2.17 -14.55
CA SER A 96 -6.65 -0.94 -14.51
C SER A 96 -5.81 0.33 -14.63
N GLY A 97 -4.52 0.23 -14.32
CA GLY A 97 -3.57 1.36 -14.23
C GLY A 97 -3.77 2.23 -12.99
N ASN A 98 -4.56 1.79 -12.00
CA ASN A 98 -4.83 2.51 -10.75
C ASN A 98 -5.09 4.02 -10.92
N PRO A 99 -6.12 4.44 -11.70
CA PRO A 99 -6.34 5.85 -12.02
C PRO A 99 -6.65 6.74 -10.80
N ALA A 100 -7.04 6.13 -9.67
CA ALA A 100 -7.31 6.84 -8.41
C ALA A 100 -6.11 6.83 -7.44
N PHE A 101 -4.95 6.31 -7.87
CA PHE A 101 -3.72 6.24 -7.06
C PHE A 101 -3.89 5.52 -5.72
N LEU A 102 -4.82 4.57 -5.63
CA LEU A 102 -5.14 3.86 -4.39
C LEU A 102 -3.91 3.16 -3.83
N GLY A 103 -3.52 3.54 -2.62
CA GLY A 103 -2.41 2.94 -1.86
C GLY A 103 -1.02 3.08 -2.48
N ALA A 104 -0.89 3.74 -3.64
CA ALA A 104 0.36 3.83 -4.38
C ALA A 104 1.32 4.84 -3.78
N VAL A 105 2.62 4.56 -3.90
CA VAL A 105 3.66 5.57 -3.69
C VAL A 105 3.65 6.53 -4.87
N VAL A 106 3.39 7.80 -4.60
CA VAL A 106 3.29 8.86 -5.59
C VAL A 106 4.64 9.58 -5.73
N GLY A 107 5.11 9.80 -6.96
CA GLY A 107 6.31 10.60 -7.21
C GLY A 107 6.79 10.55 -8.67
N PRO A 108 7.82 11.34 -9.03
CA PRO A 108 8.76 12.02 -8.12
C PRO A 108 8.21 13.21 -7.32
N VAL A 109 7.23 13.95 -7.85
CA VAL A 109 6.59 15.07 -7.14
C VAL A 109 5.11 14.78 -6.92
N ALA A 110 4.70 14.72 -5.66
CA ALA A 110 3.29 14.54 -5.32
C ALA A 110 2.48 15.82 -5.59
N ASN A 111 1.21 15.63 -5.93
CA ASN A 111 0.24 16.68 -6.23
C ASN A 111 0.59 17.48 -7.50
N ARG A 112 0.10 18.72 -7.62
CA ARG A 112 0.09 19.49 -8.86
C ARG A 112 1.31 20.38 -9.02
N ILE A 113 1.87 20.37 -10.23
CA ILE A 113 2.74 21.41 -10.76
C ILE A 113 1.92 22.25 -11.74
N ALA A 114 1.77 23.54 -11.42
CA ALA A 114 1.00 24.47 -12.21
C ALA A 114 1.54 24.56 -13.64
N ASN A 115 0.65 24.50 -14.64
CA ASN A 115 0.99 24.50 -16.07
C ASN A 115 2.07 23.49 -16.47
N GLY A 116 2.25 22.42 -15.67
CA GLY A 116 3.32 21.44 -15.84
C GLY A 116 4.71 22.06 -15.96
N THR A 117 4.94 23.26 -15.43
CA THR A 117 6.15 24.03 -15.71
C THR A 117 6.81 24.49 -14.42
N PHE A 118 8.13 24.32 -14.32
CA PHE A 118 8.92 24.84 -13.21
C PHE A 118 10.33 25.23 -13.69
N VAL A 119 11.03 26.03 -12.88
CA VAL A 119 12.42 26.43 -13.13
C VAL A 119 13.32 25.78 -12.08
N LEU A 120 14.41 25.16 -12.52
CA LEU A 120 15.45 24.59 -11.66
C LEU A 120 16.81 24.90 -12.26
N ASN A 121 17.72 25.48 -11.47
CA ASN A 121 19.07 25.88 -11.91
C ASN A 121 19.05 26.71 -13.21
N ASP A 122 18.20 27.73 -13.25
CA ASP A 122 18.01 28.64 -14.40
C ASP A 122 17.50 27.96 -15.69
N ALA A 123 17.12 26.68 -15.64
CA ALA A 123 16.49 25.96 -16.75
C ALA A 123 14.99 25.77 -16.52
N THR A 124 14.20 26.03 -17.56
CA THR A 124 12.75 25.77 -17.57
C THR A 124 12.47 24.34 -18.01
N TYR A 125 11.67 23.63 -17.22
CA TYR A 125 11.22 22.27 -17.50
C TYR A 125 9.72 22.26 -17.78
N HIS A 126 9.31 21.45 -18.75
CA HIS A 126 7.91 21.21 -19.09
C HIS A 126 7.58 19.73 -18.91
N LEU A 127 6.48 19.45 -18.24
CA LEU A 127 5.98 18.12 -17.89
C LEU A 127 4.65 17.85 -18.61
N PRO A 128 4.26 16.57 -18.79
CA PRO A 128 2.96 16.23 -19.37
C PRO A 128 1.79 16.84 -18.60
N LEU A 129 0.80 17.39 -19.31
CA LEU A 129 -0.41 17.94 -18.68
C LEU A 129 -1.47 16.84 -18.50
N ASN A 130 -1.28 16.00 -17.48
CA ASN A 130 -2.10 14.82 -17.21
C ASN A 130 -3.32 15.08 -16.31
N ASP A 131 -3.53 16.30 -15.84
CA ASP A 131 -4.71 16.72 -15.08
C ASP A 131 -5.44 17.86 -15.81
N ASN A 132 -6.56 17.50 -16.44
CA ASN A 132 -7.44 18.41 -17.19
C ASN A 132 -6.71 19.28 -18.23
N GLU A 133 -5.64 18.78 -18.84
CA GLU A 133 -4.79 19.51 -19.79
C GLU A 133 -4.22 20.84 -19.24
N MET A 134 -4.22 21.02 -17.92
CA MET A 134 -3.78 22.26 -17.26
C MET A 134 -2.61 22.06 -16.32
N HIS A 135 -2.55 20.92 -15.63
CA HIS A 135 -1.54 20.68 -14.61
C HIS A 135 -0.87 19.34 -14.81
N HIS A 136 0.34 19.23 -14.26
CA HIS A 136 0.99 17.95 -14.08
C HIS A 136 0.73 17.46 -12.67
N LEU A 137 0.20 16.26 -12.50
CA LEU A 137 -0.30 15.69 -11.25
C LEU A 137 0.41 14.37 -10.96
N HIS A 138 0.88 14.24 -9.71
CA HIS A 138 1.31 12.97 -9.12
C HIS A 138 2.54 12.29 -9.74
N GLY A 139 3.47 13.06 -10.33
CA GLY A 139 4.83 12.58 -10.56
C GLY A 139 5.43 12.94 -11.89
#